data_AF-A0A1F9X0I6-F1
#
_entry.id   AF-A0A1F9X0I6-F1
#
_cell.length_a   1.000
_cell.length_b   1.000
_cell.length_c   1.000
_cell.angle_alpha   90.00
_cell.angle_beta   90.00
_cell.angle_gamma   90.00
#
_symmetry.space_group_name_H-M   'P 1'
#
loop_
_entity.id
_entity.type
_entity.pdbx_description
1 polymer ?
#
loop_
_entity_poly.entity_id
_entity_poly.type
_entity_poly.pdbx_seq_one_letter_code
_entity_poly.pdbx_strand_id
1 'polypeptide(L)'
;MKCPKCNVENKEEAKVCKKCGTSLALKPVWTPNWQWHAKTLGIIFGVLIILFFSLNALFKPYMRKLPKDITPWLKSVQETK
;
A
#
# COMPACT_ATOMS: atom_id res chain seq x y z
N MET A 1 23.08 -25.61 7.57
CA MET A 1 21.73 -26.20 7.66
C MET A 1 21.69 -27.60 7.06
N LYS A 2 20.97 -28.51 7.71
CA LYS A 2 20.72 -29.86 7.18
C LYS A 2 19.61 -29.84 6.14
N CYS A 3 19.84 -30.54 5.03
CA CYS A 3 18.83 -30.70 4.00
C CYS A 3 17.67 -31.58 4.50
N PRO A 4 16.40 -31.12 4.46
CA PRO A 4 15.25 -31.90 4.95
C PRO A 4 14.96 -33.16 4.12
N LYS A 5 15.52 -33.28 2.91
CA LYS A 5 15.30 -34.43 2.01
C LYS A 5 16.36 -35.52 2.15
N CYS A 6 17.63 -35.15 2.35
CA CYS A 6 18.76 -36.11 2.30
C CYS A 6 19.72 -36.00 3.49
N ASN A 7 19.42 -35.16 4.49
CA ASN A 7 20.17 -34.94 5.73
C ASN A 7 21.64 -34.51 5.58
N VAL A 8 22.08 -34.12 4.37
CA VAL A 8 23.44 -33.61 4.17
C VAL A 8 23.59 -32.21 4.76
N GLU A 9 24.74 -31.95 5.38
CA GLU A 9 25.14 -30.63 5.88
C GLU A 9 25.47 -29.70 4.69
N ASN A 10 24.74 -28.59 4.57
CA ASN A 10 25.00 -27.51 3.60
C ASN A 10 25.37 -26.22 4.34
N LYS A 11 26.07 -25.31 3.65
CA LYS A 11 26.30 -23.93 4.13
C LYS A 11 24.95 -23.28 4.48
N GLU A 12 24.90 -22.43 5.51
CA GLU A 12 23.66 -21.78 5.95
C GLU A 12 23.00 -20.94 4.86
N GLU A 13 23.79 -20.38 3.94
CA GLU A 13 23.31 -19.53 2.84
C GLU A 13 23.02 -20.32 1.53
N ALA A 14 23.19 -21.65 1.54
CA ALA A 14 23.00 -22.45 0.35
C ALA A 14 21.51 -22.46 -0.04
N LYS A 15 21.16 -21.89 -1.21
CA LYS A 15 19.79 -21.91 -1.76
C LYS A 15 19.36 -23.30 -2.25
N VAL A 16 20.32 -24.17 -2.55
CA VAL A 16 20.11 -25.50 -3.13
C VAL A 16 21.05 -26.49 -2.45
N CYS A 17 20.55 -27.70 -2.19
CA CYS A 17 21.35 -28.77 -1.61
C CYS A 17 22.42 -29.30 -2.58
N LYS A 18 23.68 -29.37 -2.12
CA LYS A 18 24.83 -29.84 -2.92
C LYS A 18 24.75 -31.30 -3.41
N LYS A 19 23.93 -32.13 -2.77
CA LYS A 19 23.83 -33.58 -3.06
C LYS A 19 22.59 -33.93 -3.88
N CYS A 20 21.42 -33.42 -3.49
CA CYS A 20 20.13 -33.84 -4.07
C CYS A 20 19.42 -32.75 -4.87
N GLY A 21 20.00 -31.55 -5.00
CA GLY A 21 19.43 -30.45 -5.79
C GLY A 21 18.13 -29.85 -5.24
N THR A 22 17.70 -30.21 -4.03
CA THR A 22 16.47 -29.66 -3.43
C THR A 22 16.68 -28.21 -2.99
N SER A 23 15.70 -27.36 -3.29
CA SER A 23 15.70 -25.97 -2.82
C SER A 23 15.67 -25.94 -1.29
N LEU A 24 16.63 -25.23 -0.71
CA LEU A 24 16.74 -24.91 0.70
C LEU A 24 16.27 -23.47 0.98
N ALA A 25 15.79 -22.77 -0.05
CA ALA A 25 15.25 -21.44 0.11
C ALA A 25 14.10 -21.46 1.11
N LEU A 26 14.25 -20.70 2.19
CA LEU A 26 13.20 -20.46 3.17
C LEU A 26 12.07 -19.73 2.45
N LYS A 27 10.99 -20.45 2.11
CA LYS A 27 9.77 -19.79 1.68
C LYS A 27 9.20 -19.08 2.91
N PRO A 28 8.86 -17.78 2.80
CA PRO A 28 8.15 -17.12 3.89
C PRO A 28 6.86 -17.88 4.19
N VAL A 29 6.56 -18.06 5.47
CA VAL A 29 5.37 -18.82 5.94
C VAL A 29 4.08 -18.20 5.42
N TRP A 30 4.09 -16.89 5.18
CA TRP A 30 2.93 -16.15 4.70
C TRP A 30 3.30 -15.28 3.50
N THR A 31 2.52 -15.41 2.44
CA THR A 31 2.51 -14.50 1.29
C THR A 31 1.07 -14.11 1.00
N PRO A 32 0.73 -12.82 0.96
CA PRO A 32 -0.64 -12.40 0.70
C PRO A 32 -1.07 -12.82 -0.70
N ASN A 33 -2.24 -13.44 -0.81
CA ASN A 33 -2.82 -13.76 -2.11
C ASN A 33 -3.41 -12.49 -2.76
N TRP A 34 -3.71 -12.56 -4.05
CA TRP A 34 -4.26 -11.41 -4.79
C TRP A 34 -5.59 -10.90 -4.22
N GLN A 35 -6.45 -11.81 -3.73
CA GLN A 35 -7.73 -11.44 -3.12
C GLN A 35 -7.54 -10.65 -1.81
N TRP A 36 -6.52 -11.01 -1.02
CA TRP A 36 -6.16 -10.29 0.20
C TRP A 36 -5.69 -8.87 -0.12
N HIS A 37 -4.84 -8.72 -1.14
CA HIS A 37 -4.38 -7.40 -1.59
C HIS A 37 -5.55 -6.53 -2.05
N ALA A 38 -6.44 -7.07 -2.89
CA ALA A 38 -7.59 -6.32 -3.40
C ALA A 38 -8.51 -5.84 -2.27
N LYS A 39 -8.82 -6.71 -1.30
CA LYS A 39 -9.63 -6.35 -0.12
C LYS A 39 -8.96 -5.26 0.70
N THR A 40 -7.66 -5.42 0.98
CA THR A 40 -6.89 -4.46 1.78
C THR A 40 -6.85 -3.08 1.11
N LEU A 41 -6.54 -3.03 -0.18
CA LEU A 41 -6.54 -1.79 -0.95
C LEU A 41 -7.93 -1.15 -0.97
N GLY A 42 -8.98 -1.94 -1.21
CA GLY A 42 -10.36 -1.46 -1.18
C GLY A 42 -10.72 -0.78 0.15
N ILE A 43 -10.32 -1.37 1.27
CA ILE A 43 -10.54 -0.80 2.61
C ILE A 43 -9.76 0.51 2.77
N ILE A 44 -8.46 0.52 2.44
CA ILE A 44 -7.61 1.71 2.56
C ILE A 44 -8.18 2.88 1.75
N PHE A 45 -8.48 2.66 0.47
CA PHE A 45 -9.05 3.70 -0.38
C PHE A 45 -10.44 4.14 0.10
N GLY A 46 -11.28 3.20 0.54
CA GLY A 46 -12.58 3.52 1.13
C GLY A 46 -12.47 4.46 2.33
N VAL A 47 -11.56 4.15 3.27
CA VAL A 47 -11.32 5.01 4.45
C VAL A 47 -10.78 6.38 4.03
N LEU A 48 -9.81 6.44 3.12
CA LEU A 48 -9.26 7.72 2.63
C LEU A 48 -10.31 8.59 1.95
N ILE A 49 -11.18 8.01 1.13
CA ILE A 49 -12.26 8.72 0.46
C ILE A 49 -13.24 9.30 1.48
N ILE A 50 -13.70 8.46 2.42
CA ILE A 50 -14.64 8.90 3.47
C ILE A 50 -14.01 10.02 4.29
N LEU A 51 -12.77 9.82 4.76
CA LEU A 51 -12.04 10.82 5.54
C LEU A 51 -11.89 12.14 4.75
N PHE A 52 -11.49 12.08 3.49
CA PHE A 52 -11.35 13.26 2.64
C PHE A 52 -12.67 14.05 2.56
N PHE A 53 -13.79 13.38 2.27
CA PHE A 53 -15.08 14.06 2.16
C PHE A 53 -15.57 14.59 3.51
N SER A 54 -15.37 13.85 4.61
CA SER A 54 -15.70 14.31 5.96
C SER A 54 -14.90 15.56 6.34
N LEU A 55 -13.59 15.55 6.11
CA LEU A 55 -12.73 16.71 6.39
C LEU A 55 -13.07 17.89 5.48
N ASN A 56 -13.32 17.65 4.19
CA ASN A 56 -13.73 18.70 3.26
C ASN A 56 -15.07 19.33 3.67
N ALA A 57 -16.04 18.53 4.15
CA ALA A 57 -17.31 19.04 4.64
C ALA A 57 -17.16 19.83 5.95
N LEU A 58 -16.39 19.29 6.90
CA LEU A 58 -16.13 19.92 8.20
C LEU A 58 -15.33 21.22 8.06
N PHE A 59 -14.34 21.23 7.18
CA PHE A 59 -13.42 22.36 6.99
C PHE A 59 -13.83 23.32 5.89
N LYS A 60 -14.93 23.07 5.17
CA LYS A 60 -15.49 24.01 4.18
C LYS A 60 -15.59 25.46 4.67
N PRO A 61 -16.04 25.77 5.92
CA PRO A 61 -16.08 27.16 6.39
C PRO A 61 -14.70 27.74 6.73
N TYR A 62 -13.69 26.89 6.94
CA TYR A 62 -12.32 27.30 7.24
C TYR A 62 -11.44 27.43 5.98
N MET A 63 -12.02 27.16 4.79
CA MET A 63 -11.32 27.36 3.52
C MET A 63 -11.13 28.86 3.26
N ARG A 64 -9.87 29.26 3.02
CA ARG A 64 -9.52 30.64 2.66
C ARG A 64 -10.25 31.03 1.36
N LYS A 65 -10.92 32.18 1.36
CA LYS A 65 -11.40 32.81 0.12
C LYS A 65 -10.18 33.31 -0.68
N LEU A 66 -10.02 32.79 -1.89
CA LEU A 66 -8.97 33.25 -2.79
C LEU A 66 -9.37 34.61 -3.39
N PRO A 67 -8.55 35.64 -3.22
CA PRO A 67 -8.86 36.96 -3.74
C PRO A 67 -8.56 37.02 -5.26
N LYS A 68 -9.37 37.79 -5.99
CA LYS A 68 -9.40 37.84 -7.47
C LYS A 68 -8.07 38.32 -8.07
N ASP A 69 -7.36 39.16 -7.35
CA ASP A 69 -6.08 39.76 -7.72
C ASP A 69 -4.98 38.71 -7.92
N ILE A 70 -5.00 37.64 -7.12
CA ILE A 70 -3.94 36.61 -7.16
C ILE A 70 -4.35 35.41 -8.02
N THR A 71 -5.66 35.17 -8.22
CA THR A 71 -6.17 34.07 -9.06
C THR A 71 -7.23 34.52 -10.07
N PRO A 72 -6.86 35.34 -11.08
CA PRO A 72 -7.79 35.86 -12.08
C PRO A 72 -8.39 34.79 -13.01
N TRP A 73 -7.75 33.62 -13.12
CA TRP A 73 -8.21 32.51 -13.96
C TRP A 73 -9.30 31.64 -13.30
N LEU A 74 -9.61 31.85 -12.00
CA LEU A 74 -10.55 31.01 -11.24
C LEU A 74 -11.95 31.64 -11.15
N LYS A 75 -12.81 31.38 -12.14
CA LYS A 75 -14.13 32.04 -12.28
C LYS A 75 -15.21 31.56 -11.30
N SER A 76 -15.23 30.27 -10.93
CA SER A 76 -16.42 29.62 -10.33
C SER A 76 -16.61 29.81 -8.83
N VAL A 77 -15.59 30.20 -8.07
CA VAL A 77 -15.67 30.35 -6.60
C VAL A 77 -16.22 31.72 -6.18
N GLN A 78 -16.39 32.64 -7.14
CA GLN A 78 -16.57 34.07 -6.87
C GLN A 78 -18.04 34.55 -6.92
N GLU A 79 -19.00 33.67 -7.20
CA GLU A 79 -20.41 34.03 -7.48
C GLU A 79 -21.41 33.58 -6.41
N THR A 80 -20.99 32.86 -5.37
CA THR A 80 -21.87 32.57 -4.23
C THR A 80 -21.95 33.80 -3.33
N LYS A 81 -22.87 34.69 -3.69
CA LYS A 81 -23.30 35.87 -2.91
C LYS A 81 -24.21 35.46 -1.76
#